data_AF-A0A257QJ72-F1
#
_entry.id   AF-A0A257QJ72-F1
#
_cell.length_a   1.000
_cell.length_b   1.000
_cell.length_c   1.000
_cell.angle_alpha   90.00
_cell.angle_beta   90.00
_cell.angle_gamma   90.00
#
_symmetry.space_group_name_H-M   'P 1'
#
loop_
_entity.id
_entity.type
_entity.pdbx_description
1 polymer ?
#
loop_
_entity_poly.entity_id
_entity_poly.type
_entity_poly.pdbx_seq_one_letter_code
_entity_poly.pdbx_strand_id
1 'polypeptide(L)'
;MSKKSEPSAEPKKKVLYTLSLTPEQANALKVWCDRQLWVPHEVEYAQFGYKGDGVNVVMYTSGKLVVQGKKTEEFVTYVLEGEITKDPRLGYDVFHHPEWFEAHGGLDESGKGDLFGPVVSACVLVDAGVAQTWLDMGIRDSKSISSDAEIFRLETLIRRTQGVVVQTTFANMRRYNELYLKFGSNLNKLLAWMHSKSLGEALKLKRVPWAMLDQFTKQPLVQN
;
A
#
# COMPACT_ATOMS: atom_id res chain seq x y z
N MET A 1 35.69 6.86 -16.07
CA MET A 1 34.46 6.67 -16.87
C MET A 1 33.59 5.63 -16.18
N SER A 2 32.61 6.07 -15.40
CA SER A 2 31.74 5.18 -14.62
C SER A 2 30.61 4.69 -15.52
N LYS A 3 30.48 3.38 -15.72
CA LYS A 3 29.35 2.77 -16.43
C LYS A 3 28.08 3.04 -15.62
N LYS A 4 27.21 3.94 -16.12
CA LYS A 4 25.81 4.01 -15.70
C LYS A 4 25.16 2.68 -16.04
N SER A 5 24.84 1.88 -15.03
CA SER A 5 23.91 0.77 -15.18
C SER A 5 22.52 1.32 -15.46
N GLU A 6 21.97 1.01 -16.61
CA GLU A 6 20.56 1.24 -16.93
C GLU A 6 19.68 0.60 -15.83
N PRO A 7 18.60 1.26 -15.39
CA PRO A 7 17.66 0.64 -14.47
C PRO A 7 16.95 -0.49 -15.22
N SER A 8 17.24 -1.74 -14.82
CA SER A 8 16.52 -2.92 -15.30
C SER A 8 15.03 -2.75 -15.02
N ALA A 9 14.21 -2.78 -16.07
CA ALA A 9 12.76 -2.64 -16.05
C ALA A 9 12.03 -3.88 -15.47
N GLU A 10 12.69 -4.65 -14.60
CA GLU A 10 12.03 -5.72 -13.85
C GLU A 10 11.47 -5.15 -12.55
N PRO A 11 10.19 -5.40 -12.23
CA PRO A 11 9.62 -5.01 -10.95
C PRO A 11 10.49 -5.60 -9.83
N LYS A 12 10.76 -4.80 -8.78
CA LYS A 12 11.56 -5.26 -7.64
C LYS A 12 10.88 -6.49 -7.03
N LYS A 13 11.49 -7.67 -7.19
CA LYS A 13 10.99 -8.94 -6.65
C LYS A 13 10.64 -8.78 -5.18
N LYS A 14 9.44 -9.19 -4.80
CA LYS A 14 8.97 -9.08 -3.41
C LYS A 14 9.82 -10.01 -2.53
N VAL A 15 10.58 -9.42 -1.61
CA VAL A 15 11.46 -10.16 -0.69
C VAL A 15 10.72 -10.60 0.58
N LEU A 16 9.52 -10.05 0.83
CA LEU A 16 8.68 -10.33 1.99
C LEU A 16 7.24 -10.55 1.52
N TYR A 17 6.62 -11.61 2.00
CA TYR A 17 5.21 -11.92 1.79
C TYR A 17 4.61 -12.46 3.09
N THR A 18 3.37 -12.07 3.38
CA THR A 18 2.66 -12.52 4.58
C THR A 18 1.24 -12.94 4.25
N LEU A 19 0.77 -14.02 4.87
CA LEU A 19 -0.56 -14.58 4.65
C LEU A 19 -1.10 -15.20 5.94
N SER A 20 -2.41 -15.24 6.12
CA SER A 20 -3.01 -16.05 7.18
C SER A 20 -3.40 -17.42 6.62
N LEU A 21 -2.97 -18.50 7.26
CA LEU A 21 -3.27 -19.88 6.86
C LEU A 21 -4.23 -20.55 7.85
N THR A 22 -5.06 -21.46 7.35
CA THR A 22 -5.82 -22.38 8.22
C THR A 22 -4.89 -23.42 8.84
N PRO A 23 -5.27 -24.09 9.95
CA PRO A 23 -4.47 -25.16 10.54
C PRO A 23 -4.14 -26.28 9.54
N GLU A 24 -5.06 -26.62 8.64
CA GLU A 24 -4.88 -27.63 7.60
C GLU A 24 -3.81 -27.19 6.59
N GLN A 25 -3.87 -25.93 6.13
CA GLN A 25 -2.89 -25.36 5.22
C GLN A 25 -1.50 -25.24 5.86
N ALA A 26 -1.44 -24.85 7.13
CA ALA A 26 -0.19 -24.76 7.89
C ALA A 26 0.47 -26.13 8.04
N ASN A 27 -0.33 -27.17 8.31
CA ASN A 27 0.16 -28.56 8.37
C ASN A 27 0.64 -29.06 7.00
N ALA A 28 -0.13 -28.79 5.93
CA ALA A 28 0.29 -29.14 4.57
C ALA A 28 1.62 -28.46 4.19
N LEU A 29 1.79 -27.19 4.55
CA LEU A 29 3.03 -26.44 4.33
C LEU A 29 4.19 -27.04 5.12
N LYS A 30 3.99 -27.41 6.39
CA LYS A 30 5.01 -28.09 7.21
C LYS A 30 5.48 -29.38 6.55
N VAL A 31 4.53 -30.23 6.15
CA VAL A 31 4.82 -31.51 5.45
C VAL A 31 5.58 -31.27 4.15
N TRP A 32 5.22 -30.24 3.39
CA TRP A 32 5.92 -29.85 2.17
C TRP A 32 7.37 -29.45 2.48
N CYS A 33 7.61 -28.59 3.47
CA CYS A 33 8.96 -28.18 3.88
C CYS A 33 9.82 -29.37 4.35
N ASP A 34 9.23 -30.26 5.15
CA ASP A 34 9.88 -31.49 5.62
C ASP A 34 10.29 -32.38 4.43
N ARG A 35 9.41 -32.54 3.42
CA ARG A 35 9.69 -33.31 2.19
C ARG A 35 10.84 -32.71 1.36
N GLN A 36 10.98 -31.39 1.37
CA GLN A 36 12.08 -30.70 0.68
C GLN A 36 13.39 -30.67 1.49
N LEU A 37 13.43 -31.32 2.66
CA LEU A 37 14.60 -31.35 3.55
C LEU A 37 15.08 -29.94 3.93
N TRP A 38 14.15 -28.98 4.06
CA TRP A 38 14.50 -27.64 4.51
C TRP A 38 14.98 -27.64 5.96
N VAL A 39 15.91 -26.74 6.27
CA VAL A 39 16.55 -26.72 7.59
C VAL A 39 15.61 -26.06 8.59
N PRO A 40 15.13 -26.77 9.63
CA PRO A 40 14.31 -26.16 10.66
C PRO A 40 15.13 -25.16 11.49
N HIS A 41 14.50 -24.10 11.96
CA HIS A 41 15.09 -23.19 12.92
C HIS A 41 14.03 -22.69 13.91
N GLU A 42 14.46 -22.44 15.14
CA GLU A 42 13.57 -21.93 16.18
C GLU A 42 13.37 -20.42 16.03
N VAL A 43 12.11 -20.01 16.20
CA VAL A 43 11.68 -18.62 16.24
C VAL A 43 10.66 -18.49 17.37
N GLU A 44 10.80 -17.47 18.21
CA GLU A 44 9.86 -17.24 19.30
C GLU A 44 8.43 -17.07 18.78
N TYR A 45 7.47 -17.69 19.49
CA TYR A 45 6.04 -17.67 19.15
C TYR A 45 5.68 -18.27 17.79
N ALA A 46 6.63 -18.98 17.15
CA ALA A 46 6.39 -19.72 15.92
C ALA A 46 5.92 -21.15 16.21
N GLN A 47 4.97 -21.63 15.42
CA GLN A 47 4.62 -23.05 15.33
C GLN A 47 5.74 -23.85 14.66
N PHE A 48 6.34 -23.28 13.61
CA PHE A 48 7.53 -23.82 12.95
C PHE A 48 8.25 -22.74 12.13
N GLY A 49 9.55 -22.93 11.90
CA GLY A 49 10.36 -22.11 11.03
C GLY A 49 11.28 -22.97 10.17
N TYR A 50 11.38 -22.70 8.87
CA TYR A 50 12.25 -23.42 7.94
C TYR A 50 13.06 -22.48 7.06
N LYS A 51 14.32 -22.82 6.83
CA LYS A 51 15.20 -22.18 5.86
C LYS A 51 15.40 -23.10 4.67
N GLY A 52 14.91 -22.66 3.52
CA GLY A 52 15.10 -23.28 2.21
C GLY A 52 16.15 -22.55 1.37
N ASP A 53 16.22 -22.92 0.09
CA ASP A 53 17.10 -22.27 -0.87
C ASP A 53 16.60 -20.85 -1.20
N GLY A 54 17.22 -19.85 -0.58
CA GLY A 54 16.90 -18.44 -0.83
C GLY A 54 15.53 -17.98 -0.31
N VAL A 55 14.85 -18.80 0.50
CA VAL A 55 13.56 -18.53 1.14
C VAL A 55 13.59 -18.98 2.59
N ASN A 56 13.05 -18.16 3.48
CA ASN A 56 12.79 -18.44 4.88
C ASN A 56 11.28 -18.37 5.12
N VAL A 57 10.75 -19.36 5.81
CA VAL A 57 9.32 -19.47 6.11
C VAL A 57 9.14 -19.60 7.61
N VAL A 58 8.30 -18.75 8.18
CA VAL A 58 7.96 -18.76 9.60
C VAL A 58 6.45 -18.74 9.75
N MET A 59 5.90 -19.77 10.40
CA MET A 59 4.48 -19.87 10.71
C MET A 59 4.27 -19.59 12.19
N TYR A 60 3.53 -18.53 12.51
CA TYR A 60 3.24 -18.12 13.89
C TYR A 60 2.03 -18.86 14.46
N THR A 61 2.00 -19.03 15.79
CA THR A 61 0.87 -19.64 16.50
C THR A 61 -0.44 -18.88 16.32
N SER A 62 -0.38 -17.61 15.90
CA SER A 62 -1.53 -16.77 15.56
C SER A 62 -2.20 -17.12 14.22
N GLY A 63 -1.62 -18.03 13.43
CA GLY A 63 -2.09 -18.33 12.07
C GLY A 63 -1.40 -17.51 10.97
N LYS A 64 -0.51 -16.58 11.34
CA LYS A 64 0.22 -15.74 10.39
C LYS A 64 1.46 -16.44 9.84
N LEU A 65 1.55 -16.55 8.53
CA LEU A 65 2.72 -16.97 7.77
C LEU A 65 3.55 -15.75 7.34
N VAL A 66 4.86 -15.86 7.49
CA VAL A 66 5.84 -14.91 6.96
C VAL A 66 6.82 -15.66 6.06
N VAL A 67 6.94 -15.22 4.81
CA VAL A 67 7.88 -15.73 3.82
C VAL A 67 8.86 -14.62 3.45
N GLN A 68 10.15 -14.90 3.55
CA GLN A 68 11.21 -13.92 3.33
C GLN A 68 12.36 -14.48 2.51
N GLY A 69 12.92 -13.71 1.58
CA GLY A 69 14.09 -14.13 0.81
C GLY A 69 14.04 -13.74 -0.66
N LYS A 70 15.12 -14.05 -1.38
CA LYS A 70 15.30 -13.66 -2.79
C LYS A 70 14.37 -14.43 -3.74
N LYS A 71 13.92 -15.62 -3.33
CA LYS A 71 13.01 -16.49 -4.10
C LYS A 71 11.57 -16.52 -3.54
N THR A 72 11.19 -15.52 -2.73
CA THR A 72 9.85 -15.46 -2.12
C THR A 72 8.73 -15.51 -3.15
N GLU A 73 8.84 -14.76 -4.25
CA GLU A 73 7.81 -14.71 -5.30
C GLU A 73 7.61 -16.09 -5.96
N GLU A 74 8.70 -16.76 -6.36
CA GLU A 74 8.67 -18.11 -6.93
C GLU A 74 8.03 -19.10 -5.96
N PHE A 75 8.45 -19.08 -4.70
CA PHE A 75 7.88 -19.95 -3.68
C PHE A 75 6.38 -19.69 -3.46
N VAL A 76 5.96 -18.43 -3.38
CA VAL A 76 4.56 -18.09 -3.18
C VAL A 76 3.73 -18.57 -4.37
N THR A 77 4.12 -18.24 -5.60
CA THR A 77 3.32 -18.60 -6.78
C THR A 77 3.26 -20.11 -7.02
N TYR A 78 4.39 -20.82 -7.00
CA TYR A 78 4.41 -22.23 -7.41
C TYR A 78 4.06 -23.20 -6.27
N VAL A 79 4.39 -22.84 -5.02
CA VAL A 79 4.21 -23.74 -3.88
C VAL A 79 3.03 -23.30 -3.03
N LEU A 80 3.09 -22.08 -2.49
CA LEU A 80 2.07 -21.63 -1.55
C LEU A 80 0.71 -21.56 -2.25
N GLU A 81 0.64 -20.94 -3.43
CA GLU A 81 -0.59 -20.77 -4.19
C GLU A 81 -0.96 -22.01 -5.00
N GLY A 82 0.02 -22.66 -5.62
CA GLY A 82 -0.22 -23.85 -6.45
C GLY A 82 -0.58 -25.12 -5.66
N GLU A 83 0.12 -25.38 -4.54
CA GLU A 83 -0.01 -26.64 -3.81
C GLU A 83 -0.75 -26.48 -2.47
N ILE A 84 -0.53 -25.38 -1.72
CA ILE A 84 -0.99 -25.25 -0.33
C ILE A 84 -2.36 -24.57 -0.22
N THR A 85 -2.47 -23.33 -0.69
CA THR A 85 -3.71 -22.53 -0.59
C THR A 85 -4.66 -22.82 -1.75
N LYS A 86 -4.12 -23.21 -2.92
CA LYS A 86 -4.88 -23.37 -4.17
C LYS A 86 -5.64 -22.11 -4.55
N ASP A 87 -5.10 -20.96 -4.18
CA ASP A 87 -5.70 -19.65 -4.33
C ASP A 87 -4.61 -18.67 -4.78
N PRO A 88 -4.51 -18.40 -6.11
CA PRO A 88 -3.49 -17.53 -6.67
C PRO A 88 -3.78 -16.07 -6.34
N ARG A 89 -3.02 -15.44 -5.44
CA ARG A 89 -3.23 -14.06 -4.96
C ARG A 89 -2.11 -13.11 -5.42
N LEU A 90 -0.88 -13.59 -5.48
CA LEU A 90 0.30 -12.79 -5.74
C LEU A 90 0.41 -12.44 -7.22
N GLY A 91 0.28 -11.14 -7.54
CA GLY A 91 0.31 -10.65 -8.92
C GLY A 91 -1.04 -10.74 -9.64
N TYR A 92 -2.08 -11.19 -8.95
CA TYR A 92 -3.46 -11.27 -9.46
C TYR A 92 -4.37 -10.20 -8.86
N ASP A 93 -3.80 -9.06 -8.44
CA ASP A 93 -4.57 -7.95 -7.87
C ASP A 93 -5.71 -7.52 -8.81
N VAL A 94 -5.47 -7.54 -10.13
CA VAL A 94 -6.50 -7.24 -11.16
C VAL A 94 -7.67 -8.23 -11.15
N PHE A 95 -7.42 -9.50 -10.79
CA PHE A 95 -8.44 -10.53 -10.76
C PHE A 95 -9.25 -10.52 -9.45
N HIS A 96 -8.59 -10.27 -8.32
CA HIS A 96 -9.24 -10.27 -7.00
C HIS A 96 -9.86 -8.93 -6.63
N HIS A 97 -9.30 -7.83 -7.13
CA HIS A 97 -9.74 -6.47 -6.87
C HIS A 97 -9.88 -5.68 -8.17
N PRO A 98 -10.76 -6.11 -9.10
CA PRO A 98 -10.98 -5.38 -10.35
C PRO A 98 -11.35 -3.92 -10.12
N GLU A 99 -12.05 -3.63 -9.01
CA GLU A 99 -12.44 -2.28 -8.61
C GLU A 99 -11.23 -1.33 -8.44
N TRP A 100 -10.06 -1.82 -8.03
CA TRP A 100 -8.84 -1.01 -7.90
C TRP A 100 -8.29 -0.53 -9.25
N PHE A 101 -8.74 -1.13 -10.35
CA PHE A 101 -8.29 -0.81 -11.70
C PHE A 101 -9.37 -0.10 -12.53
N GLU A 102 -10.57 0.04 -11.97
CA GLU A 102 -11.62 0.91 -12.50
C GLU A 102 -11.35 2.38 -12.15
N ALA A 103 -12.15 3.29 -12.70
CA ALA A 103 -12.06 4.69 -12.34
C ALA A 103 -12.45 4.86 -10.86
N HIS A 104 -11.59 5.49 -10.06
CA HIS A 104 -11.82 5.68 -8.63
C HIS A 104 -11.03 6.88 -8.10
N GLY A 105 -11.22 7.18 -6.81
CA GLY A 105 -10.46 8.21 -6.12
C GLY A 105 -9.76 7.72 -4.86
N GLY A 106 -8.72 8.43 -4.46
CA GLY A 106 -8.01 8.26 -3.18
C GLY A 106 -7.87 9.60 -2.47
N LEU A 107 -8.02 9.59 -1.15
CA LEU A 107 -7.86 10.76 -0.29
C LEU A 107 -6.96 10.41 0.90
N ASP A 108 -5.96 11.26 1.13
CA ASP A 108 -5.00 11.11 2.23
C ASP A 108 -4.45 12.48 2.67
N GLU A 109 -3.87 12.53 3.87
CA GLU A 109 -3.26 13.73 4.45
C GLU A 109 -1.80 13.54 4.87
N SER A 110 -1.06 14.65 4.91
CA SER A 110 0.27 14.72 5.48
C SER A 110 0.44 15.97 6.34
N GLY A 111 1.40 15.94 7.26
CA GLY A 111 1.60 16.98 8.28
C GLY A 111 0.81 16.76 9.57
N LYS A 112 -0.01 15.71 9.65
CA LYS A 112 -0.74 15.35 10.87
C LYS A 112 0.25 14.81 11.92
N GLY A 113 0.39 15.53 13.03
CA GLY A 113 1.26 15.14 14.15
C GLY A 113 2.64 15.79 14.12
N ASP A 114 2.99 16.46 13.02
CA ASP A 114 4.19 17.28 12.96
C ASP A 114 4.01 18.56 13.77
N LEU A 115 5.02 18.90 14.59
CA LEU A 115 5.00 20.14 15.37
C LEU A 115 5.17 21.38 14.47
N PHE A 116 5.95 21.24 13.40
CA PHE A 116 6.26 22.29 12.45
C PHE A 116 5.87 21.86 11.06
N GLY A 117 5.39 22.82 10.27
CA GLY A 117 5.02 22.60 8.88
C GLY A 117 3.52 22.74 8.64
N PRO A 118 3.11 22.64 7.37
CA PRO A 118 1.72 22.70 6.98
C PRO A 118 1.01 21.36 7.23
N VAL A 119 -0.31 21.42 7.31
CA VAL A 119 -1.16 20.24 7.09
C VAL A 119 -1.70 20.32 5.67
N VAL A 120 -1.66 19.20 4.96
CA VAL A 120 -2.11 19.10 3.57
C VAL A 120 -3.01 17.88 3.43
N SER A 121 -4.19 18.07 2.84
CA SER A 121 -5.04 16.99 2.34
C SER A 121 -4.93 16.96 0.83
N ALA A 122 -4.87 15.77 0.24
CA ALA A 122 -4.89 15.56 -1.20
C ALA A 122 -6.04 14.62 -1.57
N CYS A 123 -6.68 14.92 -2.70
CA CYS A 123 -7.63 14.04 -3.38
C CYS A 123 -7.12 13.80 -4.80
N VAL A 124 -7.02 12.53 -5.17
CA VAL A 124 -6.56 12.07 -6.48
C VAL A 124 -7.67 11.25 -7.11
N LEU A 125 -8.14 11.62 -8.30
CA LEU A 125 -9.12 10.87 -9.08
C LEU A 125 -8.47 10.35 -10.35
N VAL A 126 -8.66 9.06 -10.65
CA VAL A 126 -8.02 8.37 -11.76
C VAL A 126 -9.05 7.71 -12.68
N ASP A 127 -8.71 7.60 -13.97
CA ASP A 127 -9.47 6.76 -14.91
C ASP A 127 -9.07 5.28 -14.79
N ALA A 128 -9.89 4.41 -15.37
CA ALA A 128 -9.58 2.98 -15.45
C ALA A 128 -8.23 2.75 -16.14
N GLY A 129 -7.45 1.80 -15.62
CA GLY A 129 -6.11 1.44 -16.14
C GLY A 129 -4.96 2.39 -15.75
N VAL A 130 -5.25 3.60 -15.26
CA VAL A 130 -4.20 4.51 -14.74
C VAL A 130 -3.51 3.90 -13.51
N ALA A 131 -4.27 3.29 -12.60
CA ALA A 131 -3.74 2.64 -11.41
C ALA A 131 -2.70 1.55 -11.75
N GLN A 132 -2.97 0.73 -12.78
CA GLN A 132 -2.01 -0.27 -13.26
C GLN A 132 -0.72 0.40 -13.76
N THR A 133 -0.86 1.44 -14.58
CA THR A 133 0.29 2.19 -15.12
C THR A 133 1.16 2.77 -13.99
N TRP A 134 0.53 3.22 -12.91
CA TRP A 134 1.23 3.74 -11.74
C TRP A 134 1.99 2.69 -10.95
N LEU A 135 1.42 1.48 -10.80
CA LEU A 135 2.12 0.35 -10.21
C LEU A 135 3.37 0.01 -11.01
N ASP A 136 3.26 -0.04 -12.34
CA ASP A 136 4.38 -0.33 -13.24
C ASP A 136 5.47 0.77 -13.16
N MET A 137 5.07 2.01 -12.91
CA MET A 137 5.97 3.16 -12.69
C MET A 137 6.56 3.24 -11.27
N GLY A 138 6.16 2.33 -10.38
CA GLY A 138 6.68 2.20 -9.02
C GLY A 138 6.03 3.13 -7.99
N ILE A 139 4.84 3.68 -8.28
CA ILE A 139 4.04 4.40 -7.29
C ILE A 139 3.53 3.41 -6.25
N ARG A 140 3.67 3.78 -4.98
CA ARG A 140 3.42 2.93 -3.81
C ARG A 140 3.27 3.80 -2.57
N ASP A 141 2.98 3.16 -1.44
CA ASP A 141 2.89 3.82 -0.13
C ASP A 141 4.12 4.71 0.13
N SER A 142 3.86 6.00 0.39
CA SER A 142 4.86 7.02 0.64
C SER A 142 5.74 6.70 1.86
N LYS A 143 5.21 5.97 2.85
CA LYS A 143 5.96 5.51 4.03
C LYS A 143 7.14 4.59 3.69
N SER A 144 7.07 3.93 2.53
CA SER A 144 8.13 3.04 2.04
C SER A 144 9.22 3.76 1.23
N ILE A 145 9.06 5.07 1.01
CA ILE A 145 9.95 5.90 0.19
C ILE A 145 10.85 6.70 1.13
N SER A 146 12.15 6.42 1.08
CA SER A 146 13.13 7.02 2.00
C SER A 146 13.80 8.30 1.47
N SER A 147 13.50 8.71 0.24
CA SER A 147 14.15 9.85 -0.41
C SER A 147 13.14 10.88 -0.87
N ASP A 148 13.29 12.12 -0.43
CA ASP A 148 12.47 13.26 -0.87
C ASP A 148 12.55 13.47 -2.39
N ALA A 149 13.72 13.25 -2.98
CA ALA A 149 13.90 13.36 -4.43
C ALA A 149 13.01 12.36 -5.20
N GLU A 150 12.81 11.16 -4.65
CA GLU A 150 11.91 10.16 -5.22
C GLU A 150 10.45 10.55 -5.05
N ILE A 151 10.07 11.14 -3.90
CA ILE A 151 8.72 11.69 -3.69
C ILE A 151 8.40 12.76 -4.75
N PHE A 152 9.31 13.72 -4.97
CA PHE A 152 9.10 14.76 -5.99
C PHE A 152 9.03 14.19 -7.41
N ARG A 153 9.86 13.18 -7.72
CA ARG A 153 9.82 12.50 -9.03
C ARG A 153 8.46 11.85 -9.26
N LEU A 154 7.95 11.11 -8.28
CA LEU A 154 6.67 10.41 -8.38
C LEU A 154 5.48 11.38 -8.41
N GLU A 155 5.53 12.45 -7.62
CA GLU A 155 4.50 13.49 -7.63
C GLU A 155 4.37 14.15 -9.01
N THR A 156 5.51 14.46 -9.64
CA THR A 156 5.53 15.02 -10.99
C THR A 156 4.95 14.04 -12.01
N LEU A 157 5.24 12.74 -11.85
CA LEU A 157 4.70 11.69 -12.71
C LEU A 157 3.18 11.58 -12.56
N ILE A 158 2.68 11.56 -11.31
CA ILE A 158 1.24 11.51 -11.00
C ILE A 158 0.51 12.67 -11.68
N ARG A 159 1.00 13.91 -11.51
CA ARG A 159 0.37 15.10 -12.08
C ARG A 159 0.41 15.17 -13.61
N ARG A 160 1.42 14.56 -14.23
CA ARG A 160 1.57 14.52 -15.70
C ARG A 160 0.79 13.36 -16.34
N THR A 161 0.28 12.43 -15.54
CA THR A 161 -0.47 11.28 -16.06
C THR A 161 -1.80 11.79 -16.64
N GLN A 162 -2.05 11.46 -17.90
CA GLN A 162 -3.30 11.81 -18.56
C GLN A 162 -4.46 11.05 -17.89
N GLY A 163 -5.61 11.70 -17.73
CA GLY A 163 -6.75 11.09 -17.06
C GLY A 163 -6.66 11.13 -15.52
N VAL A 164 -5.82 12.00 -14.96
CA VAL A 164 -5.70 12.18 -13.50
C VAL A 164 -6.11 13.60 -13.11
N VAL A 165 -6.87 13.69 -12.02
CA VAL A 165 -7.16 14.96 -11.34
C VAL A 165 -6.56 14.90 -9.95
N VAL A 166 -5.74 15.90 -9.62
CA VAL A 166 -5.17 16.06 -8.28
C VAL A 166 -5.61 17.40 -7.72
N GLN A 167 -6.28 17.39 -6.57
CA GLN A 167 -6.64 18.59 -5.83
C GLN A 167 -6.15 18.50 -4.39
N THR A 168 -5.69 19.63 -3.86
CA THR A 168 -5.09 19.69 -2.53
C THR A 168 -5.66 20.84 -1.72
N THR A 169 -5.94 20.59 -0.44
CA THR A 169 -6.25 21.64 0.53
C THR A 169 -5.03 21.82 1.43
N PHE A 170 -4.50 23.04 1.45
CA PHE A 170 -3.27 23.38 2.15
C PHE A 170 -3.56 24.34 3.31
N ALA A 171 -3.03 24.05 4.49
CA ALA A 171 -3.05 24.94 5.64
C ALA A 171 -1.62 25.11 6.18
N ASN A 172 -1.02 26.27 5.96
CA ASN A 172 0.20 26.66 6.68
C ASN A 172 -0.08 26.79 8.19
N MET A 173 0.97 26.89 9.01
CA MET A 173 0.84 26.94 10.48
C MET A 173 -0.13 28.02 10.99
N ARG A 174 -0.07 29.24 10.42
CA ARG A 174 -0.98 30.33 10.80
C ARG A 174 -2.43 29.97 10.48
N ARG A 175 -2.66 29.49 9.25
CA ARG A 175 -4.00 29.12 8.78
C ARG A 175 -4.56 27.92 9.54
N TYR A 176 -3.69 26.96 9.86
CA TYR A 176 -4.02 25.82 10.69
C TYR A 176 -4.53 26.28 12.06
N ASN A 177 -3.83 27.18 12.75
CA ASN A 177 -4.25 27.70 14.05
C ASN A 177 -5.62 28.40 13.98
N GLU A 178 -5.85 29.22 12.96
CA GLU A 178 -7.14 29.87 12.73
C GLU A 178 -8.28 28.85 12.52
N LEU A 179 -8.06 27.87 11.65
CA LEU A 179 -9.05 26.86 11.33
C LEU A 179 -9.30 25.90 12.49
N TYR A 180 -8.25 25.51 13.23
CA TYR A 180 -8.33 24.62 14.37
C TYR A 180 -9.29 25.18 15.43
N LEU A 181 -9.18 26.48 15.75
CA LEU A 181 -10.11 27.17 16.63
C LEU A 181 -11.54 27.20 16.06
N LYS A 182 -11.67 27.49 14.75
CA LYS A 182 -12.98 27.52 14.08
C LYS A 182 -13.72 26.18 14.13
N PHE A 183 -13.00 25.05 14.11
CA PHE A 183 -13.58 23.71 14.24
C PHE A 183 -13.70 23.23 15.69
N GLY A 184 -13.68 24.13 16.66
CA GLY A 184 -13.88 23.83 18.07
C GLY A 184 -12.70 23.08 18.68
N SER A 185 -11.47 23.40 18.25
CA SER A 185 -10.23 22.77 18.71
C SER A 185 -10.24 21.24 18.51
N ASN A 186 -10.78 20.80 17.38
CA ASN A 186 -10.88 19.39 17.03
C ASN A 186 -10.21 19.13 15.67
N LEU A 187 -9.04 18.48 15.71
CA LEU A 187 -8.26 18.16 14.52
C LEU A 187 -9.02 17.28 13.52
N ASN A 188 -9.80 16.31 14.00
CA ASN A 188 -10.54 15.41 13.13
C ASN A 188 -11.64 16.16 12.35
N LYS A 189 -12.30 17.14 12.96
CA LYS A 189 -13.26 18.01 12.25
C LYS A 189 -12.57 18.88 11.20
N LEU A 190 -11.38 19.40 11.52
CA LEU A 190 -10.56 20.15 10.58
C LEU A 190 -10.14 19.28 9.38
N LEU A 191 -9.59 18.09 9.62
CA LEU A 191 -9.19 17.16 8.57
C LEU A 191 -10.39 16.73 7.71
N ALA A 192 -11.53 16.45 8.34
CA ALA A 192 -12.77 16.15 7.63
C ALA A 192 -13.17 17.26 6.65
N TRP A 193 -13.09 18.51 7.10
CA TRP A 193 -13.33 19.67 6.24
C TRP A 193 -12.29 19.81 5.12
N MET A 194 -11.00 19.60 5.41
CA MET A 194 -9.94 19.67 4.40
C MET A 194 -10.12 18.61 3.32
N HIS A 195 -10.44 17.37 3.70
CA HIS A 195 -10.74 16.28 2.77
C HIS A 195 -11.98 16.55 1.92
N SER A 196 -13.07 17.00 2.55
CA SER A 196 -14.28 17.40 1.83
C SER A 196 -14.00 18.53 0.83
N LYS A 197 -13.13 19.49 1.20
CA LYS A 197 -12.74 20.59 0.32
C LYS A 197 -11.93 20.09 -0.88
N SER A 198 -10.90 19.27 -0.66
CA SER A 198 -10.09 18.67 -1.73
C SER A 198 -10.94 17.83 -2.69
N LEU A 199 -11.81 16.99 -2.15
CA LEU A 199 -12.75 16.16 -2.92
C LEU A 199 -13.72 17.00 -3.73
N GLY A 200 -14.31 18.02 -3.10
CA GLY A 200 -15.28 18.91 -3.76
C GLY A 200 -14.68 19.65 -4.95
N GLU A 201 -13.42 20.11 -4.86
CA GLU A 201 -12.72 20.70 -6.00
C GLU A 201 -12.38 19.65 -7.08
N ALA A 202 -12.00 18.43 -6.69
CA ALA A 202 -11.70 17.36 -7.64
C ALA A 202 -12.95 16.93 -8.44
N LEU A 203 -14.09 16.80 -7.75
CA LEU A 203 -15.37 16.40 -8.33
C LEU A 203 -15.97 17.42 -9.32
N LYS A 204 -15.50 18.68 -9.31
CA LYS A 204 -15.83 19.68 -10.34
C LYS A 204 -15.15 19.40 -11.66
N LEU A 205 -14.00 18.73 -11.63
CA LEU A 205 -13.17 18.46 -12.80
C LEU A 205 -13.42 17.05 -13.36
N LYS A 206 -13.69 16.08 -12.49
CA LYS A 206 -13.92 14.69 -12.86
C LYS A 206 -14.84 13.98 -11.88
N ARG A 207 -15.73 13.13 -12.37
CA ARG A 207 -16.55 12.23 -11.55
C ARG A 207 -16.02 10.80 -11.67
N VAL A 208 -16.00 10.10 -10.54
CA VAL A 208 -15.66 8.69 -10.43
C VAL A 208 -16.74 7.98 -9.60
N PRO A 209 -16.98 6.67 -9.79
CA PRO A 209 -18.02 5.93 -9.08
C PRO A 209 -17.81 5.88 -7.56
N TRP A 210 -16.56 5.82 -7.11
CA TRP A 210 -16.23 5.78 -5.70
C TRP A 210 -14.86 6.39 -5.43
N ALA A 211 -14.61 6.73 -4.16
CA ALA A 211 -13.30 7.15 -3.68
C ALA A 211 -13.06 6.61 -2.26
N MET A 212 -11.82 6.26 -1.95
CA MET A 212 -11.41 5.77 -0.64
C MET A 212 -10.67 6.87 0.12
N LEU A 213 -11.05 7.05 1.39
CA LEU A 213 -10.45 8.00 2.32
C LEU A 213 -9.77 7.21 3.43
N ASP A 214 -8.49 7.48 3.71
CA ASP A 214 -7.79 6.80 4.81
C ASP A 214 -8.50 7.07 6.14
N GLN A 215 -8.67 6.03 6.95
CA GLN A 215 -9.48 6.13 8.16
C GLN A 215 -8.73 6.89 9.26
N PHE A 216 -8.98 8.19 9.36
CA PHE A 216 -8.37 9.04 10.40
C PHE A 216 -9.22 9.18 11.68
N THR A 217 -10.46 8.66 11.71
CA THR A 217 -11.32 8.63 12.90
C THR A 217 -12.24 7.39 12.94
N LYS A 218 -12.69 7.02 14.14
CA LYS A 218 -13.67 5.93 14.35
C LYS A 218 -15.06 6.26 13.83
N GLN A 219 -15.43 7.54 13.78
CA GLN A 219 -16.73 8.01 13.28
C GLN A 219 -16.58 8.53 11.84
N PRO A 220 -17.54 8.23 10.94
CA PRO A 220 -17.50 8.75 9.58
C PRO A 220 -17.89 10.24 9.58
N LEU A 221 -16.89 11.13 9.60
CA LEU A 221 -17.13 12.59 9.63
C LEU A 221 -17.27 13.21 8.23
N VAL A 222 -16.93 12.48 7.16
CA VAL A 222 -16.81 13.01 5.79
C VAL A 222 -17.85 12.41 4.83
N GLN A 223 -18.51 11.30 5.20
CA GLN A 223 -19.30 10.46 4.29
C GLN A 223 -20.77 10.91 4.12
N ASN A 224 -21.10 12.16 4.45
CA ASN A 224 -22.47 12.69 4.32
C ASN A 224 -22.69 13.41 2.98
#